data_AF-A0A3B8U1M2-F1
#
_entry.id   AF-A0A3B8U1M2-F1
#
_cell.length_a   1.000
_cell.length_b   1.000
_cell.length_c   1.000
_cell.angle_alpha   90.00
_cell.angle_beta   90.00
_cell.angle_gamma   90.00
#
_symmetry.space_group_name_H-M   'P 1'
#
loop_
_entity.id
_entity.type
_entity.pdbx_description
1 polymer ?
#
loop_
_entity_poly.entity_id
_entity_poly.type
_entity_poly.pdbx_seq_one_letter_code
_entity_poly.pdbx_strand_id
1 'polypeptide(L)'
;MFGQILGQSGIPLLIGGVCLYFAYRVMMLKDYKALRGKGKPEPKDVDGYCADAGKLLLFFAAGSFLMGILETVSPTAALIQSVVWVVITFVLWKKVNDKYF
;
A
#
# COMPACT_ATOMS: atom_id res chain seq x y z
N MET A 1 17.63 -2.64 -21.98
CA MET A 1 17.71 -2.13 -20.58
C MET A 1 16.41 -1.48 -20.11
N PHE A 2 15.91 -0.39 -20.72
CA PHE A 2 14.62 0.23 -20.31
C PHE A 2 13.40 -0.72 -20.43
N GLY A 3 13.35 -1.56 -21.47
CA GLY A 3 12.28 -2.55 -21.65
C GLY A 3 12.29 -3.70 -20.62
N GLN A 4 13.44 -4.01 -20.02
CA GLN A 4 13.54 -5.02 -18.96
C GLN A 4 13.10 -4.45 -17.60
N ILE A 5 13.41 -3.18 -17.31
CA ILE A 5 12.93 -2.50 -16.09
C ILE A 5 11.40 -2.32 -16.13
N LEU A 6 10.83 -1.99 -17.30
CA LEU A 6 9.38 -1.91 -17.48
C LEU A 6 8.70 -3.28 -17.50
N GLY A 7 9.34 -4.32 -18.04
CA GLY A 7 8.80 -5.68 -18.06
C GLY A 7 8.90 -6.42 -16.72
N GLN A 8 9.95 -6.15 -15.93
CA GLN A 8 10.23 -6.84 -14.67
C GLN A 8 9.76 -6.01 -13.47
N SER A 9 10.15 -4.74 -13.40
CA SER A 9 9.81 -3.82 -12.29
C SER A 9 8.63 -2.87 -12.59
N GLY A 10 7.95 -3.03 -13.73
CA GLY A 10 6.77 -2.24 -14.06
C GLY A 10 5.60 -2.47 -13.11
N ILE A 11 5.42 -3.71 -12.64
CA ILE A 11 4.35 -4.09 -11.70
C ILE A 11 4.51 -3.38 -10.34
N PRO A 12 5.65 -3.46 -9.63
CA PRO A 12 5.81 -2.77 -8.35
C PRO A 12 5.70 -1.25 -8.47
N LEU A 13 6.12 -0.67 -9.61
CA LEU A 13 6.03 0.77 -9.87
C LEU A 13 4.57 1.21 -10.07
N LEU A 14 3.77 0.42 -10.80
CA LEU A 14 2.32 0.65 -10.95
C LEU A 14 1.58 0.49 -9.62
N ILE A 15 1.89 -0.55 -8.84
CA ILE A 15 1.29 -0.77 -7.51
C ILE A 15 1.62 0.42 -6.60
N GLY A 16 2.89 0.86 -6.56
CA GLY A 16 3.31 2.04 -5.81
C GLY A 16 2.53 3.28 -6.21
N GLY A 17 2.40 3.55 -7.50
CA GLY A 17 1.63 4.69 -8.02
C GLY A 17 0.14 4.64 -7.67
N VAL A 18 -0.50 3.48 -7.80
CA VAL A 18 -1.91 3.28 -7.41
C VAL A 18 -2.08 3.49 -5.91
N CYS A 19 -1.18 2.96 -5.10
CA CYS A 19 -1.22 3.14 -3.65
C CYS A 19 -1.03 4.61 -3.23
N LEU A 20 -0.17 5.37 -3.91
CA LEU A 20 -0.04 6.82 -3.69
C LEU A 20 -1.34 7.56 -4.05
N TYR A 21 -1.96 7.22 -5.18
CA TYR A 21 -3.23 7.82 -5.58
C TYR A 21 -4.35 7.54 -4.55
N PHE A 22 -4.46 6.29 -4.09
CA PHE A 22 -5.43 5.94 -3.05
C PHE A 22 -5.09 6.56 -1.69
N ALA A 23 -3.81 6.67 -1.33
CA ALA A 23 -3.39 7.35 -0.11
C ALA A 23 -3.82 8.82 -0.13
N TYR A 24 -3.54 9.52 -1.24
CA TYR A 24 -3.97 10.89 -1.45
C TYR A 24 -5.50 11.03 -1.40
N ARG A 25 -6.22 10.17 -2.13
CA ARG A 25 -7.68 10.17 -2.16
C ARG A 25 -8.28 9.95 -0.78
N VAL A 26 -7.75 9.00 0.00
CA VAL A 26 -8.29 8.69 1.33
C VAL A 26 -7.92 9.77 2.33
N MET A 27 -6.70 10.32 2.29
CA MET A 27 -6.31 11.40 3.20
C MET A 27 -7.04 12.72 2.92
N MET A 28 -7.16 13.13 1.65
CA MET A 28 -7.71 14.44 1.27
C MET A 28 -9.22 14.42 1.06
N LEU A 29 -9.75 13.40 0.36
CA LEU A 29 -11.18 13.31 0.06
C LEU A 29 -11.95 12.53 1.14
N LYS A 30 -11.25 11.98 2.15
CA LYS A 30 -11.82 11.18 3.24
C LYS A 30 -12.73 10.04 2.73
N ASP A 31 -12.44 9.57 1.51
CA ASP A 31 -13.25 8.59 0.79
C ASP A 31 -12.88 7.16 1.25
N TYR A 32 -13.18 6.85 2.52
CA TYR A 32 -12.94 5.53 3.09
C TYR A 32 -13.73 4.42 2.36
N LYS A 33 -14.81 4.77 1.65
CA LYS A 33 -15.62 3.85 0.84
C LYS A 33 -14.84 3.31 -0.35
N ALA A 34 -13.93 4.10 -0.92
CA ALA A 34 -13.01 3.65 -1.96
C ALA A 34 -12.07 2.52 -1.48
N LEU A 35 -11.70 2.50 -0.19
CA LEU A 35 -10.84 1.47 0.39
C LEU A 35 -11.62 0.23 0.88
N ARG A 36 -12.81 0.43 1.45
CA ARG A 36 -13.55 -0.66 2.13
C ARG A 36 -14.62 -1.36 1.29
N GLY A 37 -14.96 -0.81 0.13
CA GLY A 37 -16.07 -1.31 -0.69
C GLY A 37 -17.43 -0.93 -0.11
N LYS A 38 -18.47 -0.99 -0.95
CA LYS A 38 -19.84 -0.62 -0.56
C LYS A 38 -20.41 -1.66 0.42
N GLY A 39 -21.01 -1.21 1.53
CA GLY A 39 -21.76 -2.08 2.46
C GLY A 39 -21.00 -2.58 3.70
N LYS A 40 -19.74 -2.15 3.92
CA LYS A 40 -19.04 -2.42 5.19
C LYS A 40 -19.40 -1.39 6.27
N PRO A 41 -19.32 -1.75 7.57
CA PRO A 41 -19.60 -0.80 8.65
C PRO A 41 -18.76 0.47 8.49
N GLU A 42 -19.32 1.61 8.87
CA GLU A 42 -18.64 2.90 8.86
C GLU A 42 -17.68 2.99 10.06
N PRO A 43 -16.48 3.58 9.90
CA PRO A 43 -15.53 3.70 10.99
C PRO A 43 -16.10 4.57 12.10
N LYS A 44 -15.82 4.21 13.36
CA LYS A 44 -16.16 5.01 14.54
C LYS A 44 -15.60 6.43 14.44
N ASP A 45 -14.42 6.57 13.84
CA ASP A 45 -13.77 7.84 13.51
C ASP A 45 -13.27 7.78 12.06
N VAL A 46 -14.01 8.44 11.17
CA VAL A 46 -13.72 8.48 9.73
C VAL A 46 -12.41 9.20 9.45
N ASP A 47 -12.14 10.29 10.16
CA ASP A 47 -10.97 11.14 9.91
C ASP A 47 -9.69 10.44 10.36
N GLY A 48 -9.72 9.86 11.56
CA GLY A 48 -8.61 9.05 12.07
C GLY A 48 -8.36 7.81 11.21
N TYR A 49 -9.41 7.10 10.79
CA TYR A 49 -9.27 5.96 9.90
C TYR A 49 -8.62 6.37 8.57
N CYS A 50 -9.07 7.46 7.96
CA CYS A 50 -8.51 7.95 6.71
C CYS A 50 -7.04 8.36 6.84
N ALA A 51 -6.65 8.99 7.94
CA ALA A 51 -5.26 9.35 8.20
C ALA A 51 -4.37 8.10 8.39
N ASP A 52 -4.80 7.14 9.22
CA ASP A 52 -4.00 5.96 9.53
C ASP A 52 -3.97 4.96 8.36
N ALA A 53 -5.08 4.76 7.65
CA ALA A 53 -5.13 3.96 6.42
C ALA A 53 -4.34 4.61 5.28
N GLY A 54 -4.37 5.94 5.17
CA GLY A 54 -3.53 6.69 4.23
C GLY A 54 -2.04 6.47 4.52
N LYS A 55 -1.62 6.58 5.80
CA LYS A 55 -0.22 6.34 6.20
C LYS A 55 0.22 4.92 5.87
N LEU A 56 -0.66 3.95 6.07
CA LEU A 56 -0.43 2.56 5.71
C LEU A 56 -0.21 2.38 4.20
N LEU A 57 -1.03 3.03 3.37
CA LEU A 57 -0.86 3.01 1.92
C LEU A 57 0.44 3.69 1.47
N LEU A 58 0.84 4.79 2.10
CA LEU A 58 2.14 5.42 1.86
C LEU A 58 3.30 4.49 2.23
N PHE A 59 3.19 3.78 3.37
CA PHE A 59 4.18 2.78 3.79
C PHE A 59 4.29 1.62 2.79
N PHE A 60 3.15 1.16 2.26
CA PHE A 60 3.13 0.12 1.24
C PHE A 60 3.68 0.60 -0.11
N ALA A 61 3.40 1.84 -0.51
CA ALA A 61 3.98 2.45 -1.70
C ALA A 61 5.50 2.57 -1.59
N ALA A 62 6.02 3.05 -0.45
CA ALA A 62 7.46 3.12 -0.19
C ALA A 62 8.13 1.73 -0.28
N GLY A 63 7.48 0.71 0.28
CA GLY A 63 7.92 -0.68 0.12
C GLY A 63 7.96 -1.12 -1.34
N SER A 64 6.92 -0.82 -2.11
CA SER A 64 6.82 -1.18 -3.53
C SER A 64 7.96 -0.56 -4.36
N PHE A 65 8.34 0.68 -4.10
CA PHE A 65 9.50 1.31 -4.74
C PHE A 65 10.82 0.66 -4.31
N LEU A 66 10.98 0.32 -3.04
CA LEU A 66 12.16 -0.40 -2.54
C LEU A 66 12.31 -1.76 -3.26
N MET A 67 11.20 -2.46 -3.49
CA MET A 67 11.19 -3.75 -4.22
C MET A 67 11.67 -3.56 -5.66
N GLY A 68 11.16 -2.54 -6.35
CA GLY A 68 11.57 -2.24 -7.72
C GLY A 68 13.07 -1.96 -7.85
N ILE A 69 13.69 -1.37 -6.82
CA ILE A 69 15.15 -1.19 -6.79
C ILE A 69 15.85 -2.53 -6.49
N LEU A 70 15.41 -3.29 -5.48
CA LEU A 70 16.02 -4.57 -5.12
C LEU A 70 15.97 -5.59 -6.26
N GLU A 71 14.92 -5.58 -7.06
CA GLU A 71 14.73 -6.48 -8.19
C GLU A 71 15.81 -6.30 -9.27
N THR A 72 16.38 -5.10 -9.39
CA THR A 72 17.52 -4.83 -10.30
C THR A 72 18.83 -5.45 -9.83
N VAL A 73 18.94 -5.76 -8.53
CA VAL A 73 20.17 -6.31 -7.91
C VAL A 73 20.04 -7.82 -7.69
N SER A 74 18.93 -8.28 -7.10
CA SER A 74 18.66 -9.69 -6.84
C SER A 74 17.16 -9.96 -6.76
N PRO A 75 16.59 -10.73 -7.71
CA PRO A 75 15.19 -11.12 -7.68
C PRO A 75 14.80 -11.92 -6.43
N THR A 76 15.71 -12.75 -5.91
CA THR A 76 15.49 -13.52 -4.68
C THR A 76 15.36 -12.63 -3.45
N ALA A 77 16.20 -11.59 -3.34
CA ALA A 77 16.12 -10.63 -2.25
C ALA A 77 14.81 -9.80 -2.32
N ALA A 78 14.40 -9.38 -3.52
CA ALA A 78 13.14 -8.69 -3.75
C ALA A 78 11.93 -9.56 -3.33
N LEU A 79 11.95 -10.86 -3.65
CA LEU A 79 10.92 -11.81 -3.22
C LEU A 79 10.82 -11.93 -1.70
N ILE A 80 11.95 -12.10 -1.01
CA ILE A 80 11.97 -12.22 0.46
C ILE A 80 11.44 -10.94 1.10
N GLN A 81 11.90 -9.77 0.61
CA GLN A 81 11.44 -8.50 1.13
C GLN A 81 9.95 -8.27 0.83
N SER A 82 9.42 -8.70 -0.32
CA SER A 82 7.99 -8.65 -0.65
C SER A 82 7.14 -9.38 0.37
N VAL A 83 7.51 -10.62 0.70
CA VAL A 83 6.78 -11.44 1.66
C VAL A 83 6.78 -10.77 3.03
N VAL A 84 7.93 -10.31 3.50
CA VAL A 84 8.06 -9.62 4.80
C VAL A 84 7.22 -8.33 4.81
N TRP A 85 7.26 -7.54 3.73
CA TRP A 85 6.55 -6.28 3.65
C TRP A 85 5.03 -6.47 3.68
N VAL A 86 4.52 -7.44 2.92
CA VAL A 86 3.09 -7.79 2.91
C VAL A 86 2.62 -8.23 4.29
N VAL A 87 3.40 -9.05 5.00
CA VAL A 87 3.06 -9.50 6.36
C VAL A 87 2.98 -8.32 7.33
N ILE A 88 3.96 -7.40 7.29
CA ILE A 88 3.96 -6.20 8.14
C ILE A 88 2.75 -5.32 7.82
N THR A 89 2.47 -5.06 6.55
CA THR A 89 1.32 -4.26 6.12
C THR A 89 0.01 -4.91 6.55
N PHE A 90 -0.11 -6.23 6.48
CA PHE A 90 -1.31 -6.95 6.90
C PHE A 90 -1.54 -6.83 8.42
N VAL A 91 -0.49 -6.96 9.22
CA VAL A 91 -0.57 -6.76 10.69
C VAL A 91 -0.96 -5.32 11.03
N LEU A 92 -0.36 -4.34 10.35
CA LEU A 92 -0.70 -2.93 10.55
C LEU A 92 -2.13 -2.62 10.10
N TRP A 93 -2.60 -3.21 9.00
CA TRP A 93 -3.99 -3.10 8.55
C TRP A 93 -4.95 -3.63 9.62
N LYS A 94 -4.64 -4.80 10.20
CA LYS A 94 -5.46 -5.37 11.29
C LYS A 94 -5.53 -4.42 12.48
N LYS A 95 -4.42 -3.81 12.88
CA LYS A 95 -4.40 -2.80 13.97
C LYS A 95 -5.26 -1.58 13.67
N VAL A 96 -5.22 -1.07 12.44
CA VAL A 96 -6.10 0.04 12.02
C VAL A 96 -7.56 -0.42 12.06
N ASN A 97 -7.85 -1.61 11.58
CA ASN A 97 -9.20 -2.15 11.60
C ASN A 97 -9.75 -2.29 13.03
N ASP A 98 -8.99 -2.91 13.93
CA ASP A 98 -9.41 -3.11 15.34
C ASP A 98 -9.54 -1.78 16.10
N LYS A 99 -8.80 -0.74 15.70
CA LYS A 99 -8.87 0.60 16.32
C LYS A 99 -10.14 1.36 15.93
N TYR A 100 -10.57 1.23 14.66
CA TYR A 100 -11.63 2.07 14.10
C TYR A 100 -12.97 1.35 13.94
N PHE A 101 -13.02 0.03 14.17
CA PHE A 101 -14.21 -0.81 14.05
C PHE A 101 -14.34 -1.70 15.27
#